data_AF-A0A5N6NG27-F1
#
_entry.id   AF-A0A5N6NG27-F1
#
_cell.length_a   1.000
_cell.length_b   1.000
_cell.length_c   1.000
_cell.angle_alpha   90.00
_cell.angle_beta   90.00
_cell.angle_gamma   90.00
#
_symmetry.space_group_name_H-M   'P 1'
#
loop_
_entity.id
_entity.type
_entity.pdbx_description
1 polymer ?
#
loop_
_entity_poly.entity_id
_entity_poly.type
_entity_poly.pdbx_seq_one_letter_code
_entity_poly.pdbx_strand_id
1 'polypeptide(L)'
;MASALILLQLFIVLSTFHESLASRRLTELLHDSPILFQYHNGALLSGDISVNLLWYGSFKPSQKAIITDFITSLSTSPKSQIQPSVATWWNTIHKYYSKAKKPSFRLGKQVSDPDCSLGKSLTDKHLIQLAAKAEQTNAVSVVLTADDVAVVGFCSSRCGTHGSSPVGETENTKSAYIWVGNSETQCPGQCAWPFHQPVYGPQGAPLIAPNNDVGLDGMVINLASLAAAVATNPFGNGYYQGDASAPLEAASACVGMYGKGSYPGYAGDLLVDSTTGASYNAHEREAVEREIKREKHHHHHLAGSFPANHGGAIHQSLHHLSPLVARIPSVVSVLPSDANKIPAFFSGDPLPVFFSGEQEKASACGP
;
A
#
# COMPACT_ATOMS: atom_id res chain seq x y z
N MET A 1 -35.16 55.16 8.75
CA MET A 1 -34.81 53.89 9.42
C MET A 1 -34.72 52.71 8.45
N ALA A 2 -35.66 52.52 7.51
CA ALA A 2 -35.61 51.43 6.54
C ALA A 2 -34.36 51.41 5.63
N SER A 3 -33.89 52.57 5.17
CA SER A 3 -32.72 52.67 4.27
C SER A 3 -31.39 52.26 4.95
N ALA A 4 -31.23 52.56 6.24
CA ALA A 4 -30.04 52.17 7.00
C ALA A 4 -29.97 50.66 7.26
N LEU A 5 -31.12 50.01 7.46
CA LEU A 5 -31.21 48.55 7.61
C LEU A 5 -30.85 47.81 6.32
N ILE A 6 -31.26 48.34 5.16
CA ILE A 6 -30.92 47.77 3.85
C ILE A 6 -29.41 47.85 3.58
N LEU A 7 -28.78 48.99 3.90
CA LEU A 7 -27.33 49.16 3.76
C LEU A 7 -26.54 48.22 4.68
N LEU A 8 -27.01 48.02 5.92
CA LEU A 8 -26.40 47.07 6.86
C LEU A 8 -26.50 45.62 6.37
N GLN A 9 -27.65 45.22 5.81
CA GLN A 9 -27.82 43.88 5.24
C GLN A 9 -26.93 43.67 4.00
N LEU A 10 -26.84 44.66 3.11
CA LEU A 10 -25.93 44.60 1.96
C LEU A 10 -24.46 44.47 2.40
N PHE A 11 -24.06 45.17 3.46
CA PHE A 11 -22.71 45.09 3.99
C PHE A 11 -22.39 43.70 4.56
N ILE A 12 -23.30 43.13 5.37
CA ILE A 12 -23.15 41.76 5.92
C ILE A 12 -23.07 40.73 4.79
N VAL A 13 -23.93 40.85 3.78
CA VAL A 13 -23.90 39.96 2.60
C VAL A 13 -22.56 40.10 1.88
N LEU A 14 -22.08 41.31 1.59
CA LEU A 14 -20.77 41.53 0.96
C LEU A 14 -19.61 40.96 1.78
N SER A 15 -19.64 41.09 3.11
CA SER A 15 -18.60 40.53 4.00
C SER A 15 -18.57 39.00 3.95
N THR A 16 -19.73 38.33 3.96
CA THR A 16 -19.80 36.86 3.84
C THR A 16 -19.35 36.35 2.47
N PHE A 17 -19.62 37.10 1.39
CA PHE A 17 -19.10 36.79 0.05
C PHE A 17 -17.58 36.95 -0.03
N HIS A 18 -16.99 37.93 0.67
CA HIS A 18 -15.54 38.16 0.65
C HIS A 18 -14.77 37.01 1.32
N GLU A 19 -15.23 36.53 2.47
CA GLU A 19 -14.65 35.35 3.15
C GLU A 19 -14.76 34.07 2.29
N SER A 20 -15.90 33.90 1.62
CA SER A 20 -16.13 32.78 0.69
C SER A 20 -15.19 32.79 -0.52
N LEU A 21 -14.90 33.98 -1.07
CA LEU A 21 -14.02 34.18 -2.21
C LEU A 21 -12.54 34.11 -1.82
N ALA A 22 -12.17 34.62 -0.64
CA ALA A 22 -10.82 34.53 -0.10
C ALA A 22 -10.44 33.07 0.23
N SER A 23 -11.36 32.32 0.84
CA SER A 23 -11.15 30.89 1.10
C SER A 23 -11.05 30.08 -0.19
N ARG A 24 -11.85 30.39 -1.23
CA ARG A 24 -11.73 29.77 -2.56
C ARG A 24 -10.40 30.10 -3.25
N ARG A 25 -9.94 31.36 -3.19
CA ARG A 25 -8.64 31.76 -3.76
C ARG A 25 -7.45 31.12 -3.06
N LEU A 26 -7.53 30.87 -1.75
CA LEU A 26 -6.48 30.15 -1.03
C LEU A 26 -6.41 28.68 -1.48
N THR A 27 -7.56 28.02 -1.69
CA THR A 27 -7.64 26.66 -2.22
C THR A 27 -7.16 26.56 -3.68
N GLU A 28 -7.41 27.60 -4.48
CA GLU A 28 -7.02 27.70 -5.90
C GLU A 28 -5.51 28.00 -6.07
N LEU A 29 -4.91 28.82 -5.20
CA LEU A 29 -3.47 29.10 -5.22
C LEU A 29 -2.60 27.94 -4.72
N LEU A 30 -3.17 26.99 -3.98
CA LEU A 30 -2.48 25.77 -3.53
C LEU A 30 -2.48 24.66 -4.60
N HIS A 31 -3.25 24.79 -5.69
CA HIS A 31 -3.50 23.70 -6.64
C HIS A 31 -2.54 23.62 -7.84
N ASP A 32 -1.55 24.51 -7.99
CA ASP A 32 -0.80 24.60 -9.26
C ASP A 32 0.74 24.63 -9.15
N SER A 33 1.30 24.38 -7.97
CA SER A 33 2.73 24.07 -7.87
C SER A 33 2.92 22.57 -7.67
N PRO A 34 3.40 21.81 -8.67
CA PRO A 34 3.81 20.44 -8.45
C PRO A 34 4.84 20.45 -7.33
N ILE A 35 4.55 19.78 -6.21
CA ILE A 35 5.49 19.57 -5.12
C ILE A 35 6.67 18.78 -5.70
N LEU A 36 7.70 19.51 -6.14
CA LEU A 36 8.89 18.92 -6.75
C LEU A 36 9.90 18.67 -5.64
N PHE A 37 10.06 17.41 -5.24
CA PHE A 37 11.15 17.05 -4.33
C PHE A 37 12.49 17.42 -4.96
N GLN A 38 13.33 18.13 -4.21
CA GLN A 38 14.66 18.49 -4.66
C GLN A 38 15.56 17.27 -4.54
N TYR A 39 16.43 17.08 -5.53
CA TYR A 39 17.42 16.02 -5.50
C TYR A 39 18.72 16.54 -4.88
N HIS A 40 19.19 15.87 -3.83
CA HIS A 40 20.35 16.27 -3.05
C HIS A 40 21.61 15.45 -3.38
N ASN A 41 21.67 14.90 -4.59
CA ASN A 41 22.81 14.17 -5.16
C ASN A 41 23.24 12.88 -4.42
N GLY A 42 22.39 12.35 -3.56
CA GLY A 42 22.59 11.08 -2.86
C GLY A 42 22.17 9.86 -3.66
N ALA A 43 22.59 8.68 -3.20
CA ALA A 43 22.25 7.43 -3.88
C ALA A 43 20.75 7.12 -3.76
N LEU A 44 20.19 6.58 -4.84
CA LEU A 44 18.83 6.04 -4.91
C LEU A 44 18.90 4.51 -4.95
N LEU A 45 17.85 3.82 -4.50
CA LEU A 45 17.72 2.40 -4.79
C LEU A 45 17.41 2.22 -6.28
N SER A 46 18.28 1.52 -7.01
CA SER A 46 18.20 1.43 -8.47
C SER A 46 18.44 0.01 -8.97
N GLY A 47 17.69 -0.40 -10.00
CA GLY A 47 17.74 -1.77 -10.53
C GLY A 47 16.83 -2.74 -9.79
N ASP A 48 17.22 -4.01 -9.76
CA ASP A 48 16.46 -5.09 -9.11
C ASP A 48 16.76 -5.14 -7.61
N ILE A 49 15.78 -4.85 -6.77
CA ILE A 49 15.93 -4.69 -5.32
C ILE A 49 15.15 -5.80 -4.61
N SER A 50 15.84 -6.59 -3.78
CA SER A 50 15.20 -7.60 -2.95
C SER A 50 14.55 -6.96 -1.71
N VAL A 51 13.26 -7.19 -1.49
CA VAL A 51 12.56 -6.77 -0.27
C VAL A 51 12.50 -7.95 0.68
N ASN A 52 13.38 -7.94 1.68
CA ASN A 52 13.48 -9.01 2.67
C ASN A 52 12.61 -8.70 3.88
N LEU A 53 11.80 -9.65 4.33
CA LEU A 53 10.85 -9.46 5.42
C LEU A 53 11.33 -10.12 6.71
N LEU A 54 11.22 -9.41 7.81
CA LEU A 54 11.30 -9.96 9.15
C LEU A 54 9.96 -9.77 9.87
N TRP A 55 9.31 -10.89 10.17
CA TRP A 55 8.06 -10.96 10.94
C TRP A 55 8.37 -11.10 12.43
N TYR A 56 8.21 -10.04 13.20
CA TYR A 56 8.52 -10.00 14.63
C TYR A 56 7.24 -10.08 15.48
N GLY A 57 7.04 -11.21 16.14
CA GLY A 57 5.81 -11.57 16.84
C GLY A 57 4.87 -12.45 16.01
N SER A 58 3.64 -12.62 16.51
CA SER A 58 2.68 -13.57 15.95
C SER A 58 1.88 -12.97 14.80
N PHE A 59 2.11 -13.48 13.58
CA PHE A 59 1.34 -13.14 12.39
C PHE A 59 0.63 -14.38 11.83
N LYS A 60 -0.67 -14.27 11.53
CA LYS A 60 -1.43 -15.31 10.86
C LYS A 60 -0.93 -15.50 9.41
N PRO A 61 -1.06 -16.69 8.81
CA PRO A 61 -0.75 -16.89 7.40
C PRO A 61 -1.47 -15.92 6.47
N SER A 62 -2.75 -15.60 6.75
CA SER A 62 -3.52 -14.60 5.99
C SER A 62 -2.91 -13.19 6.09
N GLN A 63 -2.48 -12.80 7.28
CA GLN A 63 -1.82 -11.50 7.50
C GLN A 63 -0.50 -11.39 6.76
N LYS A 64 0.27 -12.50 6.71
CA LYS A 64 1.51 -12.55 5.92
C LYS A 64 1.24 -12.39 4.43
N ALA A 65 0.19 -13.06 3.92
CA ALA A 65 -0.21 -12.99 2.52
C ALA A 65 -0.46 -11.53 2.07
N ILE A 66 -1.24 -10.76 2.84
CA ILE A 66 -1.57 -9.34 2.52
C ILE A 66 -0.32 -8.51 2.20
N ILE A 67 0.70 -8.55 3.05
CA ILE A 67 1.93 -7.77 2.84
C ILE A 67 2.78 -8.34 1.70
N THR A 68 2.86 -9.67 1.57
CA THR A 68 3.62 -10.28 0.46
C THR A 68 2.98 -10.02 -0.90
N ASP A 69 1.65 -10.02 -0.96
CA ASP A 69 0.87 -9.73 -2.16
C ASP A 69 0.99 -8.25 -2.52
N PHE A 70 1.02 -7.36 -1.53
CA PHE A 70 1.39 -5.95 -1.73
C PHE A 70 2.77 -5.78 -2.37
N ILE A 71 3.81 -6.37 -1.79
CA ILE A 71 5.19 -6.22 -2.29
C ILE A 71 5.34 -6.77 -3.70
N THR A 72 4.74 -7.93 -3.98
CA THR A 72 4.79 -8.53 -5.32
C THR A 72 3.99 -7.71 -6.34
N SER A 73 2.98 -6.96 -5.92
CA SER A 73 2.19 -6.07 -6.77
C SER A 73 2.91 -4.75 -7.12
N LEU A 74 4.02 -4.40 -6.45
CA LEU A 74 4.87 -3.25 -6.82
C LEU A 74 5.65 -3.50 -8.13
N SER A 75 5.87 -4.77 -8.48
CA SER A 75 6.54 -5.12 -9.73
C SER A 75 5.66 -4.78 -10.93
N THR A 76 6.26 -4.13 -11.93
CA THR A 76 5.56 -3.81 -13.18
C THR A 76 5.29 -5.08 -13.99
N SER A 77 4.07 -5.61 -13.91
CA SER A 77 3.59 -6.58 -14.88
C SER A 77 3.08 -5.84 -16.13
N PRO A 78 3.61 -6.13 -17.34
CA PRO A 78 3.16 -5.48 -18.59
C PRO A 78 1.69 -5.70 -18.97
N LYS A 79 0.93 -6.46 -18.17
CA LYS A 79 -0.41 -6.96 -18.51
C LYS A 79 -1.46 -6.77 -17.40
N SER A 80 -1.28 -5.82 -16.48
CA SER A 80 -2.42 -5.49 -15.59
C SER A 80 -3.51 -4.80 -16.43
N GLN A 81 -4.51 -5.58 -16.84
CA GLN A 81 -5.63 -5.08 -17.64
C GLN A 81 -6.62 -4.27 -16.79
N ILE A 82 -6.59 -4.46 -15.47
CA ILE A 82 -7.41 -3.72 -14.52
C ILE A 82 -6.64 -2.50 -14.01
N GLN A 83 -7.29 -1.35 -14.09
CA GLN A 83 -6.81 -0.06 -13.59
C GLN A 83 -7.87 0.53 -12.66
N PRO A 84 -7.44 1.28 -11.62
CA PRO A 84 -6.07 1.52 -11.16
C PRO A 84 -5.39 0.28 -10.56
N SER A 85 -4.06 0.21 -10.60
CA SER A 85 -3.27 -0.92 -10.02
C SER A 85 -2.06 -0.44 -9.21
N VAL A 86 -1.61 -1.25 -8.24
CA VAL A 86 -0.42 -0.95 -7.42
C VAL A 86 0.82 -0.74 -8.29
N ALA A 87 0.97 -1.51 -9.37
CA ALA A 87 2.06 -1.35 -10.32
C ALA A 87 1.99 -0.01 -11.07
N THR A 88 0.79 0.42 -11.47
CA THR A 88 0.58 1.74 -12.09
C THR A 88 0.92 2.87 -11.13
N TRP A 89 0.49 2.76 -9.87
CA TRP A 89 0.88 3.69 -8.83
C TRP A 89 2.40 3.71 -8.62
N TRP A 90 3.06 2.55 -8.55
CA TRP A 90 4.52 2.47 -8.40
C TRP A 90 5.28 3.12 -9.56
N ASN A 91 4.73 3.11 -10.78
CA ASN A 91 5.31 3.82 -11.92
C ASN A 91 5.41 5.35 -11.70
N THR A 92 4.62 5.92 -10.79
CA THR A 92 4.77 7.34 -10.43
C THR A 92 6.12 7.60 -9.77
N ILE A 93 6.65 6.64 -9.00
CA ILE A 93 7.98 6.71 -8.39
C ILE A 93 9.08 6.72 -9.45
N HIS A 94 8.87 6.08 -10.59
CA HIS A 94 9.84 6.08 -11.69
C HIS A 94 10.11 7.47 -12.27
N LYS A 95 9.24 8.46 -12.03
CA LYS A 95 9.45 9.85 -12.44
C LYS A 95 10.68 10.48 -11.76
N TYR A 96 11.08 9.98 -10.59
CA TYR A 96 12.30 10.42 -9.90
C TYR A 96 13.59 9.80 -10.46
N TYR A 97 13.50 8.92 -11.46
CA TYR A 97 14.64 8.12 -11.95
C TYR A 97 15.07 8.48 -13.37
N SER A 98 14.99 9.77 -13.76
CA SER A 98 15.39 10.20 -15.11
C SER A 98 16.88 9.94 -15.43
N LYS A 99 17.75 9.88 -14.41
CA LYS A 99 19.20 9.69 -14.52
C LYS A 99 19.71 8.37 -13.91
N ALA A 100 18.82 7.49 -13.45
CA ALA A 100 19.18 6.25 -12.76
C ALA A 100 18.30 5.09 -13.25
N LYS A 101 18.74 3.85 -13.00
CA LYS A 101 17.88 2.68 -13.30
C LYS A 101 16.65 2.71 -12.39
N LYS A 102 15.47 2.63 -12.99
CA LYS A 102 14.20 2.53 -12.24
C LYS A 102 14.23 1.33 -11.29
N PRO A 103 13.72 1.47 -10.05
CA PRO A 103 13.71 0.38 -9.09
C PRO A 103 12.61 -0.63 -9.43
N SER A 104 12.96 -1.91 -9.34
CA SER A 104 12.03 -3.03 -9.39
C SER A 104 12.12 -3.76 -8.06
N PHE A 105 11.04 -3.72 -7.28
CA PHE A 105 10.97 -4.41 -5.98
C PHE A 105 10.46 -5.83 -6.19
N ARG A 106 11.21 -6.80 -5.68
CA ARG A 106 10.82 -8.21 -5.67
C ARG A 106 10.80 -8.75 -4.25
N LEU A 107 9.88 -9.65 -3.97
CA LEU A 107 9.84 -10.34 -2.69
C LEU A 107 11.10 -11.19 -2.52
N GLY A 108 11.81 -10.97 -1.42
CA GLY A 108 13.04 -11.66 -1.07
C GLY A 108 12.88 -12.68 0.05
N LYS A 109 13.93 -12.82 0.86
CA LYS A 109 13.96 -13.72 2.01
C LYS A 109 12.94 -13.27 3.06
N GLN A 110 12.28 -14.25 3.68
CA GLN A 110 11.41 -14.01 4.82
C GLN A 110 11.95 -14.72 6.06
N VAL A 111 11.99 -14.02 7.18
CA VAL A 111 12.43 -14.53 8.49
C VAL A 111 11.28 -14.32 9.47
N SER A 112 10.98 -15.31 10.30
CA SER A 112 9.97 -15.19 11.36
C SER A 112 10.64 -15.31 12.73
N ASP A 113 10.21 -14.45 13.66
CA ASP A 113 10.63 -14.39 15.05
C ASP A 113 9.38 -14.29 15.94
N PRO A 114 8.58 -15.37 16.02
CA PRO A 114 7.29 -15.35 16.70
C PRO A 114 7.39 -15.19 18.22
N ASP A 115 8.53 -15.58 18.79
CA ASP A 115 8.80 -15.54 20.23
C ASP A 115 9.29 -14.16 20.71
N CYS A 116 9.40 -13.18 19.79
CA CYS A 116 9.94 -11.85 20.04
C CYS A 116 11.30 -11.90 20.75
N SER A 117 12.34 -12.38 20.06
CA SER A 117 13.68 -12.66 20.64
C SER A 117 14.36 -11.49 21.39
N LEU A 118 13.95 -10.24 21.16
CA LEU A 118 14.43 -9.03 21.84
C LEU A 118 13.40 -8.43 22.82
N GLY A 119 12.34 -9.18 23.15
CA GLY A 119 11.19 -8.72 23.94
C GLY A 119 10.15 -7.94 23.14
N LYS A 120 9.04 -7.59 23.79
CA LYS A 120 7.91 -6.85 23.17
C LYS A 120 8.03 -5.32 23.28
N SER A 121 9.18 -4.81 23.71
CA SER A 121 9.46 -3.38 23.80
C SER A 121 10.75 -3.06 23.06
N LEU A 122 10.63 -2.44 21.90
CA LEU A 122 11.74 -2.21 20.99
C LEU A 122 12.18 -0.74 20.95
N THR A 123 13.48 -0.54 20.82
CA THR A 123 14.11 0.76 20.53
C THR A 123 14.56 0.81 19.08
N ASP A 124 14.95 1.98 18.56
CA ASP A 124 15.52 2.10 17.20
C ASP A 124 16.75 1.20 17.00
N LYS A 125 17.57 1.00 18.04
CA LYS A 125 18.71 0.08 17.98
C LYS A 125 18.26 -1.37 17.76
N HIS A 126 17.16 -1.79 18.38
CA HIS A 126 16.59 -3.12 18.14
C HIS A 126 16.06 -3.24 16.72
N LEU A 127 15.43 -2.20 16.16
CA LEU A 127 14.96 -2.22 14.77
C LEU A 127 16.11 -2.42 13.78
N ILE A 128 17.23 -1.70 13.99
CA ILE A 128 18.45 -1.87 13.17
C ILE A 128 19.01 -3.28 13.32
N GLN A 129 19.08 -3.80 14.55
CA GLN A 129 19.55 -5.17 14.82
C GLN A 129 18.67 -6.23 14.14
N LEU A 130 17.34 -6.04 14.14
CA LEU A 130 16.40 -6.93 13.47
C LEU A 130 16.54 -6.83 11.94
N ALA A 131 16.60 -5.62 11.39
CA ALA A 131 16.83 -5.41 9.96
C ALA A 131 18.11 -6.10 9.49
N ALA A 132 19.17 -6.07 10.32
CA ALA A 132 20.43 -6.73 9.99
C ALA A 132 20.37 -8.26 9.88
N LYS A 133 19.34 -8.92 10.45
CA LYS A 133 19.12 -10.38 10.34
C LYS A 133 18.63 -10.79 8.94
N ALA A 134 18.08 -9.85 8.18
CA ALA A 134 17.71 -10.04 6.79
C ALA A 134 18.94 -9.80 5.87
N GLU A 135 18.95 -10.39 4.68
CA GLU A 135 20.07 -10.24 3.74
C GLU A 135 20.21 -8.78 3.28
N GLN A 136 21.45 -8.30 3.14
CA GLN A 136 21.75 -6.86 3.07
C GLN A 136 22.25 -6.39 1.69
N THR A 137 22.57 -7.31 0.78
CA THR A 137 23.15 -6.97 -0.53
C THR A 137 22.06 -6.61 -1.54
N ASN A 138 22.09 -5.37 -2.03
CA ASN A 138 21.13 -4.85 -3.02
C ASN A 138 19.66 -5.14 -2.62
N ALA A 139 19.38 -4.92 -1.34
CA ALA A 139 18.14 -5.29 -0.70
C ALA A 139 17.70 -4.21 0.30
N VAL A 140 16.39 -4.18 0.55
CA VAL A 140 15.79 -3.44 1.67
C VAL A 140 15.27 -4.45 2.67
N SER A 141 15.65 -4.27 3.93
CA SER A 141 15.14 -5.10 5.02
C SER A 141 13.92 -4.44 5.65
N VAL A 142 12.79 -5.14 5.68
CA VAL A 142 11.53 -4.65 6.25
C VAL A 142 11.22 -5.42 7.52
N VAL A 143 11.20 -4.72 8.64
CA VAL A 143 10.82 -5.24 9.96
C VAL A 143 9.34 -4.96 10.18
N LEU A 144 8.55 -6.01 10.37
CA LEU A 144 7.11 -5.95 10.59
C LEU A 144 6.84 -6.43 12.03
N THR A 145 6.31 -5.56 12.89
CA THR A 145 6.01 -5.92 14.29
C THR A 145 4.53 -6.21 14.49
N ALA A 146 4.23 -7.28 15.22
CA ALA A 146 2.86 -7.65 15.58
C ALA A 146 2.17 -6.57 16.43
N ASP A 147 0.84 -6.70 16.58
CA ASP A 147 -0.02 -5.72 17.25
C ASP A 147 0.30 -5.54 18.73
N ASP A 148 0.83 -6.58 19.37
CA ASP A 148 1.21 -6.61 20.78
C ASP A 148 2.67 -6.18 21.07
N VAL A 149 3.39 -5.66 20.07
CA VAL A 149 4.77 -5.19 20.21
C VAL A 149 4.81 -3.66 20.27
N ALA A 150 5.34 -3.14 21.38
CA ALA A 150 5.58 -1.71 21.56
C ALA A 150 6.92 -1.30 20.95
N VAL A 151 6.94 -0.20 20.21
CA VAL A 151 8.16 0.40 19.66
C VAL A 151 8.19 1.88 20.04
N VAL A 152 9.35 2.41 20.42
CA VAL A 152 9.48 3.83 20.79
C VAL A 152 8.94 4.74 19.68
N GLY A 153 8.04 5.66 20.03
CA GLY A 153 7.42 6.60 19.10
C GLY A 153 6.28 6.03 18.23
N PHE A 154 6.05 4.71 18.28
CA PHE A 154 4.88 4.11 17.65
C PHE A 154 3.62 4.68 18.28
N CYS A 155 2.59 4.98 17.47
CA CYS A 155 1.32 5.51 17.95
C CYS A 155 1.37 6.88 18.62
N SER A 156 2.49 7.60 18.51
CA SER A 156 2.60 8.97 19.00
C SER A 156 3.15 9.90 17.93
N SER A 157 4.27 9.52 17.31
CA SER A 157 4.93 10.33 16.28
C SER A 157 5.02 9.64 14.93
N ARG A 158 4.88 8.31 14.89
CA ARG A 158 5.05 7.52 13.67
C ARG A 158 4.29 6.20 13.70
N CYS A 159 3.99 5.69 12.50
CA CYS A 159 3.41 4.37 12.28
C CYS A 159 4.42 3.38 11.65
N GLY A 160 5.57 3.93 11.24
CA GLY A 160 6.71 3.22 10.70
C GLY A 160 7.86 4.20 10.48
N THR A 161 9.00 3.70 10.04
CA THR A 161 10.18 4.52 9.71
C THR A 161 10.98 3.83 8.62
N HIS A 162 11.74 4.59 7.85
CA HIS A 162 12.81 4.03 7.03
C HIS A 162 14.13 4.68 7.45
N GLY A 163 15.22 4.02 7.16
CA GLY A 163 16.55 4.52 7.47
C GLY A 163 17.62 3.64 6.87
N SER A 164 18.86 3.89 7.30
CA SER A 164 20.00 3.08 6.88
C SER A 164 20.91 2.76 8.04
N SER A 165 21.57 1.61 7.94
CA SER A 165 22.61 1.19 8.88
C SER A 165 23.88 0.78 8.13
N PRO A 166 25.07 1.01 8.70
CA PRO A 166 26.30 0.43 8.18
C PRO A 166 26.21 -1.10 8.08
N VAL A 167 26.85 -1.66 7.05
CA VAL A 167 26.98 -3.09 6.78
C VAL A 167 28.42 -3.49 7.06
N GLY A 168 28.64 -4.34 8.06
CA GLY A 168 29.99 -4.79 8.44
C GLY A 168 30.83 -3.72 9.13
N GLU A 169 32.15 -3.94 9.19
CA GLU A 169 33.12 -3.05 9.86
C GLU A 169 33.53 -1.84 8.99
N THR A 170 33.13 -1.82 7.71
CA THR A 170 33.46 -0.73 6.79
C THR A 170 32.34 0.29 6.72
N GLU A 171 32.61 1.51 7.20
CA GLU A 171 31.73 2.69 7.19
C GLU A 171 31.11 3.04 5.81
N ASN A 172 31.66 2.51 4.71
CA ASN A 172 31.31 2.90 3.34
C ASN A 172 30.13 2.12 2.74
N THR A 173 29.68 1.02 3.34
CA THR A 173 28.53 0.25 2.85
C THR A 173 27.37 0.41 3.80
N LYS A 174 26.26 0.97 3.32
CA LYS A 174 25.01 1.12 4.08
C LYS A 174 23.91 0.29 3.46
N SER A 175 23.08 -0.33 4.30
CA SER A 175 21.85 -0.99 3.88
C SER A 175 20.65 -0.21 4.37
N ALA A 176 19.66 -0.08 3.49
CA ALA A 176 18.40 0.55 3.81
C ALA A 176 17.46 -0.43 4.51
N TYR A 177 16.67 0.08 5.45
CA TYR A 177 15.63 -0.69 6.13
C TYR A 177 14.35 0.11 6.27
N ILE A 178 13.25 -0.61 6.43
CA ILE A 178 11.94 -0.10 6.80
C ILE A 178 11.50 -0.82 8.07
N TRP A 179 10.79 -0.12 8.95
CA TRP A 179 9.98 -0.72 10.00
C TRP A 179 8.53 -0.23 9.89
N VAL A 180 7.57 -1.13 10.06
CA VAL A 180 6.14 -0.82 10.18
C VAL A 180 5.54 -1.63 11.33
N GLY A 181 4.74 -0.98 12.18
CA GLY A 181 4.02 -1.64 13.27
C GLY A 181 2.56 -1.90 12.95
N ASN A 182 2.04 -3.06 13.39
CA ASN A 182 0.61 -3.30 13.40
C ASN A 182 -0.04 -2.46 14.51
N SER A 183 -0.94 -1.55 14.12
CA SER A 183 -1.57 -0.60 15.04
C SER A 183 -2.87 -1.07 15.66
N GLU A 184 -3.37 -2.25 15.27
CA GLU A 184 -4.72 -2.76 15.57
C GLU A 184 -5.14 -2.58 17.04
N THR A 185 -4.27 -2.90 17.99
CA THR A 185 -4.58 -2.86 19.43
C THR A 185 -4.05 -1.61 20.14
N GLN A 186 -3.19 -0.81 19.50
CA GLN A 186 -2.50 0.33 20.14
C GLN A 186 -3.07 1.68 19.68
N CYS A 187 -3.22 1.89 18.36
CA CYS A 187 -3.63 3.17 17.78
C CYS A 187 -4.21 3.06 16.36
N PRO A 188 -5.23 2.22 16.13
CA PRO A 188 -5.76 2.03 14.78
C PRO A 188 -6.30 3.35 14.20
N GLY A 189 -6.83 4.24 15.03
CA GLY A 189 -7.27 5.59 14.62
C GLY A 189 -6.17 6.57 14.21
N GLN A 190 -4.89 6.22 14.37
CA GLN A 190 -3.78 7.05 13.87
C GLN A 190 -3.11 6.43 12.65
N CYS A 191 -2.91 5.11 12.67
CA CYS A 191 -2.09 4.42 11.66
C CYS A 191 -2.88 3.59 10.65
N ALA A 192 -4.18 3.40 10.85
CA ALA A 192 -5.06 2.63 9.96
C ALA A 192 -6.23 3.46 9.41
N TRP A 193 -6.17 4.79 9.49
CA TRP A 193 -7.13 5.64 8.77
C TRP A 193 -6.97 5.40 7.25
N PRO A 194 -8.05 5.18 6.48
CA PRO A 194 -9.45 5.49 6.78
C PRO A 194 -10.29 4.30 7.28
N PHE A 195 -9.67 3.16 7.60
CA PHE A 195 -10.36 1.94 8.04
C PHE A 195 -10.64 1.88 9.54
N HIS A 196 -10.19 2.90 10.27
CA HIS A 196 -10.57 3.13 11.65
C HIS A 196 -10.89 4.61 11.87
N GLN A 197 -11.80 4.87 12.81
CA GLN A 197 -12.17 6.22 13.19
C GLN A 197 -10.93 6.99 13.68
N PRO A 198 -10.65 8.20 13.14
CA PRO A 198 -9.46 8.93 13.49
C PRO A 198 -9.54 9.52 14.89
N VAL A 199 -8.40 9.65 15.57
CA VAL A 199 -8.33 10.22 16.94
C VAL A 199 -8.75 11.70 16.96
N TYR A 200 -8.52 12.42 15.87
CA TYR A 200 -8.82 13.85 15.71
C TYR A 200 -9.33 14.14 14.28
N GLY A 201 -9.98 15.28 14.10
CA GLY A 201 -10.58 15.68 12.82
C GLY A 201 -12.00 15.12 12.63
N PRO A 202 -12.54 15.13 11.39
CA PRO A 202 -13.90 14.66 11.11
C PRO A 202 -14.14 13.21 11.57
N GLN A 203 -15.21 13.02 12.34
CA GLN A 203 -15.55 11.75 13.00
C GLN A 203 -16.56 10.92 12.19
N GLY A 204 -16.38 10.88 10.87
CA GLY A 204 -17.19 10.04 9.99
C GLY A 204 -17.00 8.55 10.30
N ALA A 205 -17.97 7.72 9.88
CA ALA A 205 -17.83 6.28 9.99
C ALA A 205 -16.59 5.81 9.20
N PRO A 206 -15.76 4.90 9.75
CA PRO A 206 -14.62 4.36 9.03
C PRO A 206 -15.06 3.58 7.79
N LEU A 207 -14.18 3.53 6.81
CA LEU A 207 -14.37 2.70 5.62
C LEU A 207 -14.15 1.22 5.96
N ILE A 208 -14.76 0.35 5.17
CA ILE A 208 -14.57 -1.10 5.33
C ILE A 208 -13.21 -1.47 4.74
N ALA A 209 -12.39 -2.12 5.56
CA ALA A 209 -11.05 -2.56 5.21
C ALA A 209 -11.10 -3.73 4.19
N PRO A 210 -10.33 -3.68 3.09
CA PRO A 210 -10.44 -4.65 1.99
C PRO A 210 -10.00 -6.06 2.33
N ASN A 211 -9.12 -6.25 3.32
CA ASN A 211 -8.77 -7.59 3.80
C ASN A 211 -9.53 -7.99 5.07
N ASN A 212 -10.51 -7.17 5.50
CA ASN A 212 -11.21 -7.33 6.76
C ASN A 212 -10.22 -7.43 7.96
N ASP A 213 -9.08 -6.75 7.85
CA ASP A 213 -8.01 -6.71 8.86
C ASP A 213 -7.47 -5.27 8.90
N VAL A 214 -8.06 -4.44 9.76
CA VAL A 214 -7.73 -3.01 9.92
C VAL A 214 -6.25 -2.81 10.23
N GLY A 215 -5.67 -3.70 11.04
CA GLY A 215 -4.27 -3.65 11.43
C GLY A 215 -3.35 -3.80 10.22
N LEU A 216 -3.52 -4.87 9.46
CA LEU A 216 -2.70 -5.16 8.28
C LEU A 216 -2.99 -4.19 7.14
N ASP A 217 -4.23 -3.74 7.01
CA ASP A 217 -4.59 -2.74 6.01
C ASP A 217 -3.94 -1.38 6.31
N GLY A 218 -3.83 -1.02 7.59
CA GLY A 218 -3.01 0.08 8.10
C GLY A 218 -1.50 -0.17 8.03
N MET A 219 -1.03 -1.41 8.04
CA MET A 219 0.40 -1.69 7.80
C MET A 219 0.77 -1.54 6.34
N VAL A 220 -0.09 -2.04 5.43
CA VAL A 220 0.01 -1.75 4.00
C VAL A 220 0.10 -0.24 3.87
N ILE A 221 -0.92 0.51 4.37
CA ILE A 221 -0.97 1.90 4.92
C ILE A 221 0.32 2.69 5.22
N ASN A 222 1.36 2.03 5.68
CA ASN A 222 2.59 2.70 6.03
C ASN A 222 3.75 2.17 5.21
N LEU A 223 3.68 0.90 4.83
CA LEU A 223 4.67 0.25 3.99
C LEU A 223 4.75 0.86 2.59
N ALA A 224 3.64 1.24 1.94
CA ALA A 224 3.72 1.85 0.60
C ALA A 224 4.39 3.22 0.64
N SER A 225 4.01 4.08 1.60
CA SER A 225 4.66 5.38 1.80
C SER A 225 6.15 5.24 2.04
N LEU A 226 6.52 4.34 2.95
CA LEU A 226 7.93 4.11 3.31
C LEU A 226 8.71 3.41 2.19
N ALA A 227 8.07 2.58 1.36
CA ALA A 227 8.68 2.00 0.17
C ALA A 227 9.02 3.08 -0.88
N ALA A 228 8.11 4.04 -1.10
CA ALA A 228 8.36 5.18 -1.98
C ALA A 228 9.47 6.09 -1.44
N ALA A 229 9.44 6.37 -0.13
CA ALA A 229 10.44 7.18 0.55
C ALA A 229 11.83 6.52 0.49
N VAL A 230 11.96 5.24 0.87
CA VAL A 230 13.26 4.55 0.84
C VAL A 230 13.79 4.34 -0.58
N ALA A 231 12.93 4.19 -1.58
CA ALA A 231 13.37 4.10 -2.97
C ALA A 231 14.10 5.39 -3.39
N THR A 232 13.47 6.53 -3.09
CA THR A 232 13.89 7.86 -3.54
C THR A 232 14.84 8.58 -2.60
N ASN A 233 14.94 8.16 -1.34
CA ASN A 233 15.82 8.74 -0.33
C ASN A 233 16.35 7.71 0.71
N PRO A 234 17.00 6.62 0.30
CA PRO A 234 17.40 5.53 1.21
C PRO A 234 18.40 5.94 2.30
N PHE A 235 19.18 7.01 2.08
CA PHE A 235 20.30 7.40 2.93
C PHE A 235 20.21 8.86 3.43
N GLY A 236 19.06 9.51 3.27
CA GLY A 236 18.81 10.88 3.76
C GLY A 236 19.37 12.00 2.89
N ASN A 237 19.87 11.70 1.69
CA ASN A 237 20.43 12.67 0.74
C ASN A 237 19.93 12.50 -0.71
N GLY A 238 18.86 11.75 -0.95
CA GLY A 238 18.18 11.58 -2.24
C GLY A 238 17.18 12.69 -2.54
N TYR A 239 15.90 12.35 -2.70
CA TYR A 239 14.81 13.30 -2.97
C TYR A 239 14.06 13.70 -1.70
N TYR A 240 14.08 14.99 -1.34
CA TYR A 240 13.24 15.53 -0.25
C TYR A 240 13.06 17.05 -0.34
N GLN A 241 12.16 17.58 0.50
CA GLN A 241 11.98 19.01 0.77
C GLN A 241 12.07 19.29 2.28
N GLY A 242 12.36 20.54 2.64
CA GLY A 242 12.50 20.95 4.04
C GLY A 242 13.86 20.60 4.64
N ASP A 243 13.92 20.55 5.96
CA ASP A 243 15.13 20.24 6.71
C ASP A 243 15.47 18.74 6.60
N ALA A 244 16.75 18.41 6.40
CA ALA A 244 17.19 17.02 6.25
C ALA A 244 16.95 16.15 7.50
N SER A 245 16.76 16.75 8.67
CA SER A 245 16.40 16.07 9.92
C SER A 245 14.89 15.82 10.06
N ALA A 246 14.06 16.50 9.26
CA ALA A 246 12.62 16.31 9.19
C ALA A 246 12.11 16.48 7.73
N PRO A 247 12.57 15.62 6.80
CA PRO A 247 12.32 15.80 5.39
C PRO A 247 10.88 15.45 5.01
N LEU A 248 10.32 16.23 4.09
CA LEU A 248 9.15 15.83 3.32
C LEU A 248 9.62 15.02 2.10
N GLU A 249 9.25 13.74 2.06
CA GLU A 249 9.67 12.77 1.05
C GLU A 249 8.51 12.27 0.20
N ALA A 250 8.82 11.49 -0.84
CA ALA A 250 7.82 10.82 -1.67
C ALA A 250 6.77 10.08 -0.83
N ALA A 251 5.50 10.28 -1.16
CA ALA A 251 4.33 9.72 -0.46
C ALA A 251 4.16 10.15 1.02
N SER A 252 4.98 11.05 1.57
CA SER A 252 4.72 11.66 2.89
C SER A 252 3.96 13.00 2.79
N ALA A 253 3.96 13.63 1.61
CA ALA A 253 3.35 14.94 1.40
C ALA A 253 1.82 14.95 1.49
N CYS A 254 1.15 13.83 1.21
CA CYS A 254 -0.31 13.79 1.10
C CYS A 254 -0.95 12.66 1.88
N VAL A 255 -0.41 12.36 3.05
CA VAL A 255 -0.97 11.34 3.94
C VAL A 255 -2.48 11.56 4.08
N GLY A 256 -3.24 10.50 3.83
CA GLY A 256 -4.70 10.53 3.87
C GLY A 256 -5.42 10.94 2.57
N MET A 257 -4.68 11.21 1.49
CA MET A 257 -5.27 11.49 0.17
C MET A 257 -5.21 10.23 -0.70
N TYR A 258 -6.28 9.45 -0.72
CA TYR A 258 -6.31 8.14 -1.39
C TYR A 258 -7.09 8.14 -2.70
N GLY A 259 -8.02 9.07 -2.88
CA GLY A 259 -8.87 9.19 -4.06
C GLY A 259 -9.01 10.64 -4.54
N LYS A 260 -9.65 10.79 -5.70
CA LYS A 260 -9.95 12.09 -6.30
C LYS A 260 -10.85 12.91 -5.37
N GLY A 261 -10.62 14.21 -5.30
CA GLY A 261 -11.43 15.11 -4.47
C GLY A 261 -11.25 14.90 -2.96
N SER A 262 -10.17 14.23 -2.55
CA SER A 262 -9.82 14.09 -1.14
C SER A 262 -9.57 15.45 -0.48
N TYR A 263 -9.86 15.52 0.81
CA TYR A 263 -9.63 16.68 1.67
C TYR A 263 -9.51 16.19 3.12
N PRO A 264 -9.05 17.01 4.09
CA PRO A 264 -8.92 16.57 5.47
C PRO A 264 -10.21 15.94 6.02
N GLY A 265 -10.14 14.64 6.33
CA GLY A 265 -11.27 13.83 6.83
C GLY A 265 -12.11 13.10 5.76
N TYR A 266 -11.81 13.29 4.47
CA TYR A 266 -12.39 12.54 3.37
C TYR A 266 -11.28 11.92 2.51
N ALA A 267 -11.25 10.59 2.45
CA ALA A 267 -10.23 9.82 1.73
C ALA A 267 -10.23 10.06 0.22
N GLY A 268 -11.28 10.67 -0.32
CA GLY A 268 -11.50 10.84 -1.75
C GLY A 268 -12.45 9.80 -2.32
N ASP A 269 -12.73 9.91 -3.63
CA ASP A 269 -13.58 8.97 -4.35
C ASP A 269 -12.80 7.65 -4.54
N LEU A 270 -13.12 6.65 -3.72
CA LEU A 270 -12.51 5.31 -3.75
C LEU A 270 -13.42 4.31 -4.48
N LEU A 271 -12.80 3.23 -4.98
CA LEU A 271 -13.54 2.07 -5.46
C LEU A 271 -14.16 1.34 -4.26
N VAL A 272 -15.33 0.75 -4.47
CA VAL A 272 -16.04 -0.01 -3.45
C VAL A 272 -16.37 -1.38 -3.99
N ASP A 273 -16.00 -2.43 -3.24
CA ASP A 273 -16.38 -3.79 -3.57
C ASP A 273 -17.88 -3.99 -3.37
N SER A 274 -18.57 -4.45 -4.39
CA SER A 274 -20.03 -4.61 -4.36
C SER A 274 -20.51 -5.71 -3.41
N THR A 275 -19.64 -6.65 -3.02
CA THR A 275 -19.99 -7.79 -2.18
C THR A 275 -19.70 -7.51 -0.71
N THR A 276 -18.51 -6.99 -0.41
CA THR A 276 -18.05 -6.74 0.97
C THR A 276 -18.28 -5.31 1.44
N GLY A 277 -18.51 -4.37 0.52
CA GLY A 277 -18.53 -2.93 0.81
C GLY A 277 -17.14 -2.33 1.09
N ALA A 278 -16.07 -3.13 0.93
CA ALA A 278 -14.71 -2.68 1.16
C ALA A 278 -14.30 -1.53 0.24
N SER A 279 -13.61 -0.53 0.78
CA SER A 279 -13.08 0.58 0.00
C SER A 279 -11.60 0.37 -0.34
N TYR A 280 -11.22 0.63 -1.58
CA TYR A 280 -9.85 0.48 -2.07
C TYR A 280 -9.59 1.45 -3.24
N ASN A 281 -8.34 1.70 -3.60
CA ASN A 281 -8.00 2.63 -4.70
C ASN A 281 -7.10 2.02 -5.78
N ALA A 282 -6.67 0.78 -5.63
CA ALA A 282 -5.96 0.05 -6.66
C ALA A 282 -6.11 -1.47 -6.49
N HIS A 283 -6.03 -2.16 -7.61
CA HIS A 283 -6.04 -3.61 -7.67
C HIS A 283 -4.63 -4.18 -7.46
N GLU A 284 -4.58 -5.38 -6.86
CA GLU A 284 -3.37 -6.20 -6.85
C GLU A 284 -3.05 -6.75 -8.24
N ARG A 285 -1.94 -7.48 -8.35
CA ARG A 285 -1.71 -8.31 -9.54
C ARG A 285 -2.81 -9.37 -9.65
N GLU A 286 -3.60 -9.30 -10.71
CA GLU A 286 -4.59 -10.32 -11.02
C GLU A 286 -3.92 -11.70 -11.12
N ALA A 287 -4.37 -12.65 -10.30
CA ALA A 287 -4.02 -14.07 -10.41
C ALA A 287 -4.71 -14.76 -11.60
N VAL A 288 -5.09 -14.02 -12.65
CA VAL A 288 -5.69 -14.55 -13.90
C VAL A 288 -4.84 -15.66 -14.50
N GLU A 289 -3.54 -15.64 -14.27
CA GLU A 289 -2.63 -16.68 -14.76
C GLU A 289 -2.77 -18.03 -14.04
N ARG A 290 -3.37 -18.07 -12.83
CA ARG A 290 -3.71 -19.33 -12.14
C ARG A 290 -5.05 -19.89 -12.60
N GLU A 291 -6.06 -19.05 -12.80
CA GLU A 291 -7.40 -19.49 -13.23
C GLU A 291 -7.40 -19.96 -14.70
N ILE A 292 -6.78 -19.19 -15.62
CA ILE A 292 -6.66 -19.61 -17.04
C ILE A 292 -5.86 -20.90 -17.19
N LYS A 293 -4.82 -21.10 -16.35
CA LYS A 293 -3.99 -22.30 -16.40
C LYS A 293 -4.69 -23.50 -15.77
N ARG A 294 -5.50 -23.29 -14.73
CA ARG A 294 -6.33 -24.31 -14.07
C ARG A 294 -7.49 -24.74 -14.96
N GLU A 295 -8.17 -23.82 -15.64
CA GLU A 295 -9.19 -24.12 -16.64
C GLU A 295 -8.60 -24.84 -17.86
N LYS A 296 -7.45 -24.39 -18.38
CA LYS A 296 -6.75 -25.10 -19.46
C LYS A 296 -6.30 -26.51 -19.05
N HIS A 297 -5.83 -26.70 -17.81
CA HIS A 297 -5.45 -28.04 -17.35
C HIS A 297 -6.66 -28.97 -17.15
N HIS A 298 -7.80 -28.43 -16.69
CA HIS A 298 -9.05 -29.18 -16.58
C HIS A 298 -9.63 -29.56 -17.95
N HIS A 299 -9.58 -28.67 -18.95
CA HIS A 299 -10.04 -28.97 -20.30
C HIS A 299 -9.15 -29.99 -21.02
N HIS A 300 -7.83 -29.97 -20.81
CA HIS A 300 -6.93 -30.98 -21.39
C HIS A 300 -7.08 -32.37 -20.76
N HIS A 301 -7.45 -32.48 -19.47
CA HIS A 301 -7.70 -33.78 -18.84
C HIS A 301 -9.05 -34.40 -19.23
N LEU A 302 -10.07 -33.58 -19.48
CA LEU A 302 -11.40 -34.04 -19.91
C LEU A 302 -11.47 -34.36 -21.42
N ALA A 303 -10.63 -33.73 -22.24
CA ALA A 303 -10.53 -34.05 -23.68
C ALA A 303 -9.67 -35.29 -23.99
N GLY A 304 -8.86 -35.76 -23.02
CA GLY A 304 -7.98 -36.93 -23.18
C GLY A 304 -8.61 -38.28 -22.79
N SER A 305 -9.89 -38.31 -22.40
CA SER A 305 -10.56 -39.51 -21.89
C SER A 305 -11.89 -39.80 -22.61
N PHE A 306 -11.87 -39.82 -23.94
CA PHE A 306 -12.89 -40.49 -24.75
C PHE A 306 -12.23 -41.23 -25.92
N PRO A 307 -12.13 -42.57 -25.90
CA PRO A 307 -11.91 -43.32 -27.12
C PRO A 307 -13.22 -43.37 -27.92
N ALA A 308 -13.14 -43.00 -29.19
CA ALA A 308 -14.20 -43.17 -30.16
C ALA A 308 -14.38 -44.66 -30.51
N ASN A 309 -15.60 -45.18 -30.33
CA ASN A 309 -16.34 -46.11 -31.21
C ASN A 309 -17.20 -47.12 -30.44
N HIS A 310 -18.53 -46.99 -30.57
CA HIS A 310 -19.42 -47.92 -31.30
C HIS A 310 -20.86 -47.74 -30.80
N GLY A 311 -21.80 -47.73 -31.74
CA GLY A 311 -23.23 -47.56 -31.49
C GLY A 311 -23.88 -48.77 -30.84
N GLY A 312 -25.05 -48.54 -30.24
CA GLY A 312 -25.94 -49.57 -29.72
C GLY A 312 -26.65 -49.13 -28.45
N ALA A 313 -27.95 -48.87 -28.56
CA ALA A 313 -28.84 -48.69 -27.41
C ALA A 313 -28.85 -49.94 -26.51
N ILE A 314 -28.93 -49.78 -25.19
CA ILE A 314 -29.72 -50.61 -24.27
C ILE A 314 -29.86 -49.87 -22.93
N HIS A 315 -31.10 -49.91 -22.45
CA HIS A 315 -31.64 -49.41 -21.19
C HIS A 315 -31.50 -50.52 -20.13
N GLN A 316 -30.91 -50.26 -18.95
CA GLN A 316 -31.34 -50.85 -17.67
C GLN A 316 -30.57 -50.31 -16.46
N SER A 317 -31.35 -50.10 -15.40
CA SER A 317 -30.99 -49.64 -14.06
C SER A 317 -30.42 -50.78 -13.21
N LEU A 318 -29.44 -50.52 -12.33
CA LEU A 318 -29.40 -51.03 -10.94
C LEU A 318 -28.13 -50.60 -10.19
N HIS A 319 -28.38 -49.91 -9.08
CA HIS A 319 -27.77 -49.98 -7.75
C HIS A 319 -26.44 -50.74 -7.51
N HIS A 320 -25.67 -50.13 -6.59
CA HIS A 320 -24.59 -50.64 -5.74
C HIS A 320 -23.17 -50.67 -6.32
N LEU A 321 -22.32 -49.75 -5.82
CA LEU A 321 -21.11 -50.05 -5.05
C LEU A 321 -20.37 -48.76 -4.65
N SER A 322 -20.41 -48.41 -3.36
CA SER A 322 -19.28 -47.77 -2.65
C SER A 322 -19.57 -47.67 -1.16
N PRO A 323 -18.86 -48.46 -0.33
CA PRO A 323 -18.45 -47.95 0.97
C PRO A 323 -17.03 -48.41 1.29
N LEU A 324 -16.02 -47.59 1.00
CA LEU A 324 -14.76 -47.57 1.74
C LEU A 324 -13.91 -46.39 1.25
N VAL A 325 -14.04 -45.22 1.90
CA VAL A 325 -12.94 -44.37 2.41
C VAL A 325 -13.62 -43.28 3.24
N ALA A 326 -14.00 -43.64 4.46
CA ALA A 326 -14.23 -42.68 5.53
C ALA A 326 -12.99 -42.75 6.44
N ARG A 327 -12.13 -41.73 6.40
CA ARG A 327 -11.21 -41.27 7.48
C ARG A 327 -10.20 -40.26 6.92
N ILE A 328 -10.58 -38.99 6.84
CA ILE A 328 -9.69 -37.84 7.09
C ILE A 328 -10.59 -36.75 7.72
N PRO A 329 -10.25 -36.16 8.88
CA PRO A 329 -11.07 -35.16 9.53
C PRO A 329 -11.05 -33.83 8.76
N SER A 330 -12.20 -33.16 8.80
CA SER A 330 -12.55 -31.84 8.29
C SER A 330 -11.38 -30.87 8.09
N VAL A 331 -11.00 -30.67 6.82
CA VAL A 331 -10.40 -29.40 6.39
C VAL A 331 -11.57 -28.47 6.11
N VAL A 332 -11.77 -27.48 6.97
CA VAL A 332 -12.61 -26.32 6.66
C VAL A 332 -11.97 -25.66 5.44
N SER A 333 -12.56 -25.92 4.27
CA SER A 333 -12.24 -25.26 3.03
C SER A 333 -12.64 -23.79 3.16
N VAL A 334 -11.67 -22.94 3.51
CA VAL A 334 -11.76 -21.50 3.33
C VAL A 334 -11.87 -21.26 1.82
N LEU A 335 -13.02 -20.74 1.39
CA LEU A 335 -13.26 -20.36 0.00
C LEU A 335 -12.23 -19.30 -0.44
N PRO A 336 -11.58 -19.47 -1.61
CA PRO A 336 -10.60 -18.52 -2.13
C PRO A 336 -11.25 -17.41 -2.97
N SER A 337 -12.12 -16.58 -2.37
CA SER A 337 -12.63 -15.35 -3.04
C SER A 337 -12.25 -14.03 -2.35
N ASP A 338 -11.63 -14.08 -1.17
CA ASP A 338 -11.52 -12.88 -0.32
C ASP A 338 -10.07 -12.35 -0.18
N ALA A 339 -9.13 -12.81 -1.01
CA ALA A 339 -7.69 -12.55 -0.85
C ALA A 339 -7.02 -11.82 -2.04
N ASN A 340 -7.75 -10.97 -2.78
CA ASN A 340 -7.23 -10.27 -3.97
C ASN A 340 -7.39 -8.74 -3.90
N LYS A 341 -7.35 -8.13 -2.72
CA LYS A 341 -7.66 -6.69 -2.54
C LYS A 341 -6.71 -6.04 -1.52
N ILE A 342 -5.69 -5.35 -2.02
CA ILE A 342 -4.83 -4.48 -1.21
C ILE A 342 -5.59 -3.18 -0.90
N PRO A 343 -5.54 -2.67 0.33
CA PRO A 343 -5.85 -1.28 0.61
C PRO A 343 -4.72 -0.43 0.06
N ALA A 344 -4.84 -0.04 -1.19
CA ALA A 344 -3.80 0.76 -1.78
C ALA A 344 -3.96 2.25 -1.41
N PHE A 345 -2.92 2.96 -1.78
CA PHE A 345 -2.57 4.31 -1.38
C PHE A 345 -2.50 5.24 -2.55
N PHE A 346 -2.50 6.55 -2.24
CA PHE A 346 -2.17 7.69 -3.09
C PHE A 346 -2.76 7.60 -4.50
N SER A 347 -3.83 8.36 -4.70
CA SER A 347 -4.37 8.63 -6.03
C SER A 347 -3.24 9.14 -6.94
N GLY A 348 -2.88 8.31 -7.92
CA GLY A 348 -1.92 8.61 -8.96
C GLY A 348 -2.54 8.27 -10.31
N ASP A 349 -3.76 8.76 -10.57
CA ASP A 349 -4.29 8.70 -11.93
C ASP A 349 -3.47 9.63 -12.84
N PRO A 350 -2.98 9.16 -14.00
CA PRO A 350 -2.41 10.02 -15.01
C PRO A 350 -3.54 10.76 -15.75
N LEU A 351 -3.60 12.08 -15.61
CA LEU A 351 -4.34 12.90 -16.58
C LEU A 351 -3.65 12.83 -17.96
N PRO A 352 -4.41 12.97 -19.06
CA PRO A 352 -3.86 12.97 -20.41
C PRO A 352 -2.85 14.11 -20.55
N VAL A 353 -1.64 13.75 -20.99
CA VAL A 353 -0.61 14.70 -21.41
C VAL A 353 -1.16 15.49 -22.59
N PHE A 354 -1.61 16.72 -22.35
CA PHE A 354 -1.74 17.70 -23.43
C PHE A 354 -0.34 18.24 -23.71
N PHE A 355 0.18 17.88 -24.88
CA PHE A 355 1.40 18.45 -25.43
C PHE A 355 1.21 19.96 -25.65
N SER A 356 1.94 20.75 -24.88
CA SER A 356 2.54 22.00 -25.36
C SER A 356 3.88 22.14 -24.66
N GLY A 357 4.91 22.52 -25.42
CA GLY A 357 6.31 22.41 -25.04
C GLY A 357 6.68 23.11 -23.73
N GLU A 358 7.77 22.59 -23.15
CA GLU A 358 8.52 23.04 -21.96
C GLU A 358 8.09 22.49 -20.58
N GLN A 359 9.01 21.65 -20.06
CA GLN A 359 9.13 21.06 -18.72
C GLN A 359 8.08 20.02 -18.26
N GLU A 360 8.57 18.79 -18.16
CA GLU A 360 7.91 17.64 -17.53
C GLU A 360 7.68 17.90 -16.03
N LYS A 361 6.43 18.20 -15.63
CA LYS A 361 6.03 18.47 -14.24
C LYS A 361 5.46 17.20 -13.60
N ALA A 362 6.05 16.71 -12.51
CA ALA A 362 5.53 15.62 -11.69
C ALA A 362 4.92 16.17 -10.40
N SER A 363 3.62 15.92 -10.14
CA SER A 363 3.00 16.23 -8.85
C SER A 363 3.38 15.19 -7.80
N ALA A 364 3.65 15.60 -6.55
CA ALA A 364 3.85 14.67 -5.43
C ALA A 364 2.54 14.06 -4.91
N CYS A 365 1.40 14.60 -5.33
CA CYS A 365 0.06 14.20 -4.91
C CYS A 365 -0.89 14.42 -6.10
N GLY A 366 -1.57 13.38 -6.57
CA GLY A 366 -2.73 13.60 -7.44
C GLY A 366 -3.99 13.66 -6.59
N PRO A 367 -5.03 14.42 -6.96
CA PRO A 367 -5.09 15.59 -7.86
C PRO A 367 -4.65 16.88 -7.18
#